data_AF-A0A8X6VV95-F1
#
_entry.id   AF-A0A8X6VV95-F1
#
_cell.length_a   1.000
_cell.length_b   1.000
_cell.length_c   1.000
_cell.angle_alpha   90.00
_cell.angle_beta   90.00
_cell.angle_gamma   90.00
#
_symmetry.space_group_name_H-M   'P 1'
#
loop_
_entity.id
_entity.type
_entity.pdbx_description
1 polymer ?
#
loop_
_entity_poly.entity_id
_entity_poly.type
_entity_poly.pdbx_seq_one_letter_code
_entity_poly.pdbx_strand_id
1 'polypeptide(L)'
;MACERKLLESEATTGFFVLLGTKGKKETLEWYMKANLIASRYECPRCKKETRLQERKGTVDGYEWRCRSQSKDNPHDVVRSVRKGTWFSESKLPITIILRLTRYWFGNSMNAFVVNDLKVNKNRSQVGG
;
A
#
# COMPACT_ATOMS: atom_id res chain seq x y z
N MET A 1 -11.73 17.67 -8.03
CA MET A 1 -11.87 16.31 -8.59
C MET A 1 -10.92 16.00 -9.76
N ALA A 2 -10.80 16.84 -10.81
CA ALA A 2 -9.81 16.59 -11.88
C ALA A 2 -8.36 16.98 -11.51
N CYS A 3 -8.18 17.96 -10.61
CA CYS A 3 -6.86 18.46 -10.19
C CYS A 3 -6.09 17.45 -9.30
N GLU A 4 -6.79 16.71 -8.43
CA GLU A 4 -6.19 15.66 -7.59
C GLU A 4 -5.73 14.45 -8.41
N ARG A 5 -6.42 14.15 -9.52
CA ARG A 5 -6.08 13.03 -10.40
C ARG A 5 -4.78 13.27 -11.17
N LYS A 6 -4.49 14.52 -11.57
CA LYS A 6 -3.22 14.89 -12.22
C LYS A 6 -2.01 14.89 -11.27
N LEU A 7 -2.21 15.15 -9.98
CA LEU A 7 -1.14 15.09 -8.98
C LEU A 7 -0.67 13.64 -8.73
N LEU A 8 -1.61 12.71 -8.60
CA LEU A 8 -1.32 11.27 -8.45
C LEU A 8 -0.56 10.67 -9.65
N GLU A 9 -0.85 11.12 -10.87
CA GLU A 9 -0.14 10.66 -12.08
C GLU A 9 1.32 11.17 -12.13
N SER A 10 1.61 12.34 -11.54
CA SER A 10 2.98 12.88 -11.45
C SER A 10 3.81 12.25 -10.32
N GLU A 11 3.15 11.78 -9.25
CA GLU A 11 3.81 11.26 -8.04
C GLU A 11 4.07 9.75 -8.08
N ALA A 12 3.39 8.95 -8.90
CA ALA A 12 3.56 7.49 -8.93
C ALA A 12 4.48 6.97 -10.05
N THR A 13 5.62 7.65 -10.28
CA THR A 13 6.62 7.20 -11.27
C THR A 13 7.54 6.11 -10.70
N THR A 14 8.23 5.35 -11.56
CA THR A 14 9.28 4.42 -11.11
C THR A 14 10.34 5.14 -10.26
N GLY A 15 10.70 6.38 -10.63
CA GLY A 15 11.64 7.22 -9.89
C GLY A 15 11.16 7.54 -8.47
N PHE A 16 9.86 7.82 -8.30
CA PHE A 16 9.28 8.05 -6.98
C PHE A 16 9.41 6.82 -6.07
N PHE A 17 9.08 5.62 -6.55
CA PHE A 17 9.23 4.40 -5.74
C PHE A 17 10.69 4.06 -5.46
N VAL A 18 11.64 4.53 -6.27
CA VAL A 18 13.09 4.46 -5.97
C VAL A 18 13.44 5.38 -4.82
N LEU A 19 13.05 6.65 -4.89
CA LEU A 19 13.23 7.62 -3.82
C LEU A 19 12.57 7.18 -2.50
N LEU A 20 11.39 6.59 -2.56
CA LEU A 20 10.69 6.08 -1.38
C LEU A 20 11.43 4.90 -0.72
N GLY A 21 12.20 4.14 -1.51
CA GLY A 21 13.02 3.03 -1.03
C GLY A 21 14.35 3.45 -0.40
N THR A 22 14.81 4.70 -0.64
CA THR A 22 16.00 5.26 0.01
C THR A 22 15.69 5.95 1.34
N LYS A 23 14.40 6.15 1.64
CA LYS A 23 13.93 6.72 2.91
C LYS A 23 13.97 5.68 4.04
N GLY A 24 13.92 6.17 5.28
CA GLY A 24 13.84 5.32 6.46
C GLY A 24 12.50 4.56 6.50
N LYS A 25 12.51 3.32 7.01
CA LYS A 25 11.31 2.44 7.02
C LYS A 25 10.07 3.10 7.62
N LYS A 26 10.24 3.88 8.70
CA LYS A 26 9.13 4.61 9.36
C LYS A 26 8.51 5.65 8.42
N GLU A 27 9.35 6.50 7.84
CA GLU A 27 8.91 7.57 6.93
C GLU A 27 8.22 6.98 5.69
N THR A 28 8.79 5.92 5.12
CA THR A 28 8.20 5.17 4.00
C THR A 28 6.83 4.60 4.38
N LEU A 29 6.67 4.06 5.59
CA LEU A 29 5.42 3.52 6.08
C LEU A 29 4.35 4.61 6.32
N GLU A 30 4.73 5.74 6.93
CA GLU A 30 3.87 6.90 7.12
C GLU A 30 3.34 7.44 5.79
N TRP A 31 4.19 7.44 4.75
CA TRP A 31 3.74 7.78 3.40
C TRP A 31 2.69 6.81 2.89
N TYR A 32 2.87 5.49 3.05
CA TYR A 32 1.84 4.50 2.65
C TYR A 32 0.51 4.71 3.38
N MET A 33 0.56 5.07 4.66
CA MET A 33 -0.64 5.40 5.44
C MET A 33 -1.33 6.65 4.89
N LYS A 34 -0.58 7.72 4.60
CA LYS A 34 -1.10 8.97 4.02
C LYS A 34 -1.70 8.74 2.63
N ALA A 35 -1.10 7.86 1.85
CA ALA A 35 -1.59 7.45 0.54
C ALA A 35 -2.77 6.45 0.59
N ASN A 36 -3.25 6.07 1.79
CA ASN A 36 -4.29 5.06 2.01
C ASN A 36 -4.00 3.69 1.40
N LEU A 37 -2.71 3.35 1.26
CA LEU A 37 -2.28 2.03 0.76
C LEU A 37 -2.29 0.97 1.86
N ILE A 38 -2.16 1.40 3.12
CA ILE A 38 -2.30 0.58 4.33
C ILE A 38 -3.08 1.38 5.37
N ALA A 39 -3.58 0.70 6.40
CA ALA A 39 -4.30 1.35 7.48
C ALA A 39 -3.35 2.27 8.29
N SER A 40 -3.82 3.49 8.60
CA SER A 40 -3.13 4.44 9.47
C SER A 40 -3.39 4.20 10.96
N ARG A 41 -4.42 3.42 11.28
CA ARG A 41 -4.80 3.02 12.63
C ARG A 41 -5.29 1.58 12.63
N TYR A 42 -5.15 0.90 13.75
CA TYR A 42 -5.68 -0.44 13.93
C TYR A 42 -6.22 -0.61 15.34
N GLU A 43 -7.42 -1.17 15.46
CA GLU A 43 -8.08 -1.41 16.74
C GLU A 43 -7.86 -2.86 17.20
N CYS A 44 -7.54 -3.04 18.48
CA CYS A 44 -7.35 -4.36 19.05
C CYS A 44 -8.69 -5.13 19.09
N PRO A 45 -8.79 -6.32 18.49
CA PRO A 45 -10.03 -7.10 18.51
C PRO A 45 -10.42 -7.58 19.91
N ARG A 46 -9.47 -7.60 20.87
CA ARG A 46 -9.68 -8.11 22.23
C ARG A 46 -10.17 -7.05 23.21
N CYS A 47 -9.67 -5.82 23.11
CA CYS A 47 -9.96 -4.77 24.08
C CYS A 47 -10.48 -3.47 23.46
N LYS A 48 -10.63 -3.43 22.13
CA LYS A 48 -11.17 -2.28 21.37
C LYS A 48 -10.36 -0.98 21.51
N LYS A 49 -9.15 -1.06 22.08
CA LYS A 49 -8.21 0.05 22.16
C LYS A 49 -7.40 0.15 20.89
N GLU A 50 -7.00 1.37 20.55
CA GLU A 50 -6.05 1.61 19.47
C GLU A 50 -4.72 0.93 19.76
N THR A 51 -4.21 0.23 18.76
CA THR A 51 -2.92 -0.46 18.84
C THR A 51 -1.77 0.48 18.55
N ARG A 52 -0.58 0.16 19.06
CA ARG A 52 0.62 0.96 18.81
C ARG A 52 1.38 0.40 17.62
N LEU A 53 1.85 1.29 16.76
CA LEU A 53 2.83 0.93 15.74
C LEU A 53 4.19 0.77 16.44
N GLN A 54 4.79 -0.42 16.33
CA GLN A 54 6.07 -0.74 16.98
C GLN A 54 7.08 -1.25 15.96
N GLU A 55 8.34 -0.88 16.16
CA GLU A 55 9.43 -1.40 15.35
C GLU A 55 9.67 -2.87 15.68
N ARG A 56 9.84 -3.69 14.64
CA ARG A 56 10.17 -5.10 14.76
C ARG A 56 11.25 -5.51 13.77
N LYS A 57 12.43 -5.77 14.31
CA LYS A 57 13.57 -6.34 13.58
C LYS A 57 13.19 -7.68 12.95
N GLY A 58 13.72 -7.95 11.76
CA GLY A 58 13.47 -9.19 11.03
C GLY A 58 12.18 -9.22 10.20
N THR A 59 11.28 -8.24 10.35
CA THR A 59 10.15 -8.09 9.42
C THR A 59 10.55 -7.29 8.19
N VAL A 60 9.93 -7.60 7.04
CA VAL A 60 10.22 -6.93 5.76
C VAL A 60 10.00 -5.41 5.89
N ASP A 61 8.86 -4.99 6.44
CA ASP A 61 8.49 -3.58 6.58
C ASP A 61 9.08 -2.92 7.84
N GLY A 62 9.65 -3.71 8.76
CA GLY A 62 10.27 -3.21 9.98
C GLY A 62 9.30 -2.78 11.07
N TYR A 63 7.98 -2.86 10.85
CA TYR A 63 6.96 -2.42 11.82
C TYR A 63 5.77 -3.36 11.89
N GLU A 64 5.10 -3.35 13.04
CA GLU A 64 3.86 -4.09 13.29
C GLU A 64 2.90 -3.30 14.19
N TRP A 65 1.61 -3.62 14.09
CA TRP A 65 0.60 -3.18 15.03
C TRP A 65 0.60 -4.10 16.24
N ARG A 66 0.81 -3.55 17.45
CA ARG A 66 0.83 -4.34 18.68
C ARG A 66 -0.04 -3.72 19.78
N CYS A 67 -0.82 -4.59 20.40
CA CYS A 67 -1.55 -4.29 21.63
C CYS A 67 -1.16 -5.31 22.70
N ARG A 68 -0.51 -4.83 23.76
CA ARG A 68 -0.11 -5.64 24.91
C ARG A 68 -0.82 -5.12 26.16
N SER A 69 -1.58 -6.00 26.82
CA SER A 69 -2.23 -5.72 28.09
C SER A 69 -1.85 -6.76 29.13
N GLN A 70 -1.49 -6.31 30.31
CA GLN A 70 -1.26 -7.15 31.50
C GLN A 70 -2.39 -6.99 32.54
N SER A 71 -3.53 -6.44 32.13
CA SER A 71 -4.72 -6.32 33.00
C SER A 71 -5.16 -7.69 33.52
N LYS A 72 -5.62 -7.74 34.77
CA LYS A 72 -6.12 -8.98 35.41
C LYS A 72 -7.26 -9.64 34.63
N ASP A 73 -8.20 -8.85 34.13
CA ASP A 73 -9.44 -9.38 33.52
C ASP A 73 -9.28 -9.77 32.03
N ASN A 74 -8.25 -9.26 31.34
CA ASN A 74 -8.04 -9.54 29.91
C ASN A 74 -6.55 -9.42 29.51
N PRO A 75 -5.65 -10.29 30.03
CA PRO A 75 -4.26 -10.30 29.61
C PRO A 75 -4.16 -10.76 28.16
N HIS A 76 -3.44 -10.02 27.32
CA HIS A 76 -3.24 -10.37 25.91
C HIS A 76 -2.02 -9.69 25.29
N ASP A 77 -1.50 -10.32 24.24
CA ASP A 77 -0.50 -9.76 23.33
C ASP A 77 -0.96 -10.01 21.90
N VAL A 78 -1.55 -8.99 21.28
CA VAL A 78 -2.07 -9.06 19.92
C VAL A 78 -1.07 -8.36 19.00
N VAL A 79 -0.59 -9.11 18.01
CA VAL A 79 0.32 -8.62 16.97
C VAL A 79 -0.35 -8.75 15.61
N ARG A 80 -0.22 -7.73 14.76
CA ARG A 80 -0.74 -7.73 13.39
C ARG A 80 0.25 -7.04 12.44
N SER A 81 0.36 -7.59 11.23
CA SER A 81 1.09 -6.95 10.14
C SER A 81 0.48 -5.58 9.82
N VAL A 82 1.35 -4.61 9.50
CA VAL A 82 0.95 -3.29 8.98
C VAL A 82 0.15 -3.40 7.67
N ARG A 83 0.26 -4.53 6.97
CA ARG A 83 -0.45 -4.82 5.71
C ARG A 83 -1.83 -5.44 5.91
N LYS A 84 -2.26 -5.68 7.14
CA LYS A 84 -3.52 -6.41 7.38
C LYS A 84 -4.69 -5.69 6.70
N GLY A 85 -5.51 -6.44 5.96
CA GLY A 85 -6.67 -5.92 5.24
C GLY A 85 -6.35 -5.43 3.82
N THR A 86 -5.10 -5.53 3.36
CA THR A 86 -4.73 -5.27 1.97
C THR A 86 -4.71 -6.55 1.16
N TRP A 87 -4.82 -6.43 -0.17
CA TRP A 87 -4.71 -7.58 -1.09
C TRP A 87 -3.32 -8.24 -1.09
N PHE A 88 -2.32 -7.56 -0.50
CA PHE A 88 -0.93 -8.02 -0.44
C PHE A 88 -0.47 -8.38 0.97
N SER A 89 -1.40 -8.66 1.89
CA SER A 89 -1.11 -8.85 3.31
C SER A 89 -0.11 -9.97 3.61
N GLU A 90 -0.17 -11.06 2.83
CA GLU A 90 0.67 -12.26 3.00
C GLU A 90 1.92 -12.26 2.11
N SER A 91 2.15 -11.19 1.34
CA SER A 91 3.31 -11.12 0.45
C SER A 91 4.61 -11.03 1.25
N LYS A 92 5.63 -11.79 0.83
CA LYS A 92 6.99 -11.73 1.39
C LYS A 92 7.84 -10.61 0.76
N LEU A 93 7.32 -9.92 -0.25
CA LEU A 93 8.01 -8.82 -0.92
C LEU A 93 7.84 -7.52 -0.13
N PRO A 94 8.79 -6.57 -0.18
CA PRO A 94 8.58 -5.21 0.35
C PRO A 94 7.40 -4.51 -0.33
N ILE A 95 6.67 -3.66 0.41
CA ILE A 95 5.54 -2.90 -0.14
C ILE A 95 5.96 -2.08 -1.37
N THR A 96 7.16 -1.47 -1.35
CA THR A 96 7.73 -0.76 -2.51
C THR A 96 7.77 -1.62 -3.78
N ILE A 97 8.22 -2.88 -3.65
CA ILE A 97 8.35 -3.80 -4.78
C ILE A 97 6.98 -4.24 -5.27
N ILE A 98 6.05 -4.50 -4.35
CA ILE A 98 4.66 -4.84 -4.70
C ILE A 98 4.04 -3.71 -5.53
N LEU A 99 4.13 -2.47 -5.06
CA LEU A 99 3.58 -1.31 -5.78
C LEU A 99 4.22 -1.12 -7.17
N ARG A 100 5.54 -1.34 -7.29
CA ARG A 100 6.22 -1.32 -8.60
C ARG A 100 5.72 -2.41 -9.52
N LEU A 101 5.61 -3.65 -9.04
CA LEU A 101 5.09 -4.78 -9.81
C LEU A 101 3.65 -4.52 -10.26
N THR A 102 2.81 -4.03 -9.36
CA THR A 102 1.44 -3.61 -9.66
C THR A 102 1.45 -2.58 -10.78
N ARG A 103 2.24 -1.50 -10.67
CA ARG A 103 2.38 -0.49 -11.73
C ARG A 103 2.84 -1.09 -13.07
N TYR A 104 3.83 -1.98 -13.06
CA TYR A 104 4.32 -2.62 -14.29
C TYR A 104 3.25 -3.50 -14.94
N TRP A 105 2.47 -4.26 -14.15
CA TRP A 105 1.34 -5.03 -14.67
C TRP A 105 0.29 -4.15 -15.33
N PHE A 106 -0.09 -3.05 -14.70
CA PHE A 106 -1.07 -2.12 -15.29
C PHE A 106 -0.51 -1.34 -16.49
N GLY A 107 0.79 -1.01 -16.50
CA GLY A 107 1.43 -0.20 -17.55
C GLY A 107 1.89 -0.98 -18.79
N ASN A 108 2.44 -2.18 -18.61
CA ASN A 108 3.06 -2.97 -19.67
C ASN A 108 2.21 -4.16 -20.13
N SER A 109 1.46 -4.79 -19.23
CA SER A 109 0.75 -6.05 -19.53
C SER A 109 -0.65 -5.83 -20.12
N MET A 110 -1.23 -4.62 -19.98
CA MET A 110 -2.66 -4.42 -20.23
C MET A 110 -3.02 -3.80 -21.59
N ASN A 111 -2.10 -3.18 -22.32
CA ASN A 111 -2.49 -2.45 -23.54
C ASN A 111 -2.90 -3.34 -24.73
N ALA A 112 -2.30 -4.52 -24.89
CA ALA A 112 -2.65 -5.43 -25.98
C ALA A 112 -3.74 -6.42 -25.56
N PHE A 113 -3.60 -7.02 -24.37
CA PHE A 113 -4.51 -8.05 -23.88
C PHE A 113 -5.92 -7.50 -23.60
N VAL A 114 -6.05 -6.39 -22.86
CA VAL A 114 -7.39 -5.82 -22.57
C VAL A 114 -8.07 -5.24 -23.80
N VAL A 115 -7.33 -4.63 -24.72
CA VAL A 115 -7.92 -4.13 -25.98
C VAL A 115 -8.48 -5.29 -26.81
N ASN A 116 -7.79 -6.43 -26.83
CA ASN A 116 -8.20 -7.60 -27.60
C ASN A 116 -9.33 -8.39 -26.91
N ASP A 117 -9.21 -8.62 -25.59
CA ASP A 117 -10.14 -9.45 -24.81
C ASP A 117 -11.45 -8.71 -24.47
N LEU A 118 -11.37 -7.44 -24.07
CA LEU A 118 -12.54 -6.64 -23.72
C LEU A 118 -13.16 -5.89 -24.93
N LYS A 119 -12.63 -6.08 -26.14
CA LYS A 119 -13.07 -5.42 -27.39
C LYS A 119 -13.23 -3.89 -27.25
N VAL A 120 -12.42 -3.26 -26.40
CA VAL A 120 -12.50 -1.81 -26.18
C VAL A 120 -11.87 -1.13 -27.38
N ASN A 121 -12.71 -0.69 -28.31
CA ASN A 121 -12.27 -0.07 -29.55
C ASN A 121 -11.57 1.26 -29.23
N LYS A 122 -10.36 1.46 -29.78
CA LYS A 122 -9.68 2.77 -29.69
C LYS A 122 -10.38 3.73 -30.64
N ASN A 123 -11.50 4.31 -30.23
CA ASN A 123 -12.07 5.45 -30.91
C ASN A 123 -11.15 6.66 -30.69
N ARG A 124 -10.06 6.74 -31.47
CA ARG A 124 -9.38 8.00 -31.72
C ARG A 124 -10.39 8.88 -32.44
N SER A 125 -11.01 9.78 -31.71
CA SER A 125 -11.67 10.92 -32.34
C SER A 125 -10.57 11.68 -33.09
N GLN A 126 -10.53 11.51 -34.40
CA GLN A 126 -9.82 12.42 -35.27
C GLN A 126 -10.54 13.76 -35.13
N VAL A 127 -9.92 14.72 -34.45
CA VAL A 127 -10.27 16.12 -34.67
C VAL A 127 -9.60 16.46 -36.00
N GLY A 128 -10.38 16.31 -37.08
CA GLY A 128 -10.06 16.85 -38.40
C GLY A 128 -10.12 18.38 -38.37
N GLY A 129 -9.29 18.99 -39.22
CA GLY A 129 -9.01 20.43 -39.27
C GLY A 129 -10.12 21.30 -39.84
#